data_AF-A0A937XQE2-F1
#
_entry.id   AF-A0A937XQE2-F1
#
_cell.length_a   1.000
_cell.length_b   1.000
_cell.length_c   1.000
_cell.angle_alpha   90.00
_cell.angle_beta   90.00
_cell.angle_gamma   90.00
#
_symmetry.space_group_name_H-M   'P 1'
#
loop_
_entity.id
_entity.type
_entity.pdbx_description
1 polymer ?
#
loop_
_entity_poly.entity_id
_entity_poly.type
_entity_poly.pdbx_seq_one_letter_code
_entity_poly.pdbx_strand_id
1 'polypeptide(L)'
;MAWIASAGRSPLSGAAWKELLNSWLLAAPPLHSPRPLDVGMASLVVAFFIACEWFASPGAFSAFIAAADIVMLAALMQESHRLAFHDELTGLPGRRALEERLPGLGPVCAMAMIDVDHFKKFNVTHGHATGDQVLRLVAARLALVGGGGIAYRYGGEEFAVLFPGRSLDEALLSLEELREAIENYRMRIRSENRPRDSGAGSQRRNRIGDATSDKLLSVTVSIGVAEREAGFNPVHVLRAADEALYRAKQAGRNRVSR
;
A
#
# COMPACT_ATOMS: atom_id res chain seq x y z
N MET A 1 -18.73 -28.07 21.03
CA MET A 1 -19.66 -27.87 22.16
C MET A 1 -19.66 -29.00 23.21
N ALA A 2 -19.11 -30.19 22.94
CA ALA A 2 -19.09 -31.30 23.92
C ALA A 2 -17.73 -31.52 24.63
N TRP A 3 -16.66 -30.82 24.24
CA TRP A 3 -15.31 -31.00 24.81
C TRP A 3 -15.03 -30.13 26.05
N ILE A 4 -15.99 -29.30 26.47
CA ILE A 4 -15.83 -28.32 27.57
C ILE A 4 -16.20 -28.94 28.94
N ALA A 5 -16.78 -30.15 28.98
CA ALA A 5 -17.47 -30.64 30.18
C ALA A 5 -16.70 -31.61 31.08
N SER A 6 -15.46 -32.03 30.77
CA SER A 6 -14.85 -33.18 31.49
C SER A 6 -13.44 -32.99 32.06
N ALA A 7 -12.90 -31.77 32.13
CA ALA A 7 -11.68 -31.50 32.89
C ALA A 7 -12.01 -30.56 34.05
N GLY A 8 -11.82 -31.02 35.28
CA GLY A 8 -12.15 -30.28 36.50
C GLY A 8 -11.38 -28.97 36.69
N ARG A 9 -11.75 -27.92 35.97
CA ARG A 9 -11.28 -26.53 36.15
C ARG A 9 -12.48 -25.57 36.11
N SER A 10 -12.32 -24.46 36.83
CA SER A 10 -13.36 -23.57 37.36
C SER A 10 -14.51 -23.15 36.40
N PRO A 11 -15.71 -22.85 36.94
CA PRO A 11 -16.89 -22.38 36.19
C PRO A 11 -16.71 -21.02 35.48
N LEU A 12 -15.57 -20.35 35.68
CA LEU A 12 -15.20 -19.09 35.03
C LEU A 12 -14.58 -19.27 33.64
N SER A 13 -14.04 -20.46 33.33
CA SER A 13 -13.30 -20.69 32.07
C SER A 13 -14.19 -20.54 30.84
N GLY A 14 -15.29 -21.29 30.74
CA GLY A 14 -16.13 -21.31 29.54
C GLY A 14 -16.90 -20.01 29.26
N ALA A 15 -17.36 -19.30 30.30
CA ALA A 15 -18.08 -18.04 30.16
C ALA A 15 -17.15 -16.89 29.77
N ALA A 16 -15.96 -16.82 30.37
CA ALA A 16 -14.93 -15.83 30.02
C ALA A 16 -14.44 -16.02 28.58
N TRP A 17 -14.20 -17.28 28.14
CA TRP A 17 -13.84 -17.60 26.75
C TRP A 17 -14.89 -17.08 25.77
N LYS A 18 -16.18 -17.23 26.09
CA LYS A 18 -17.30 -16.82 25.25
C LYS A 18 -17.45 -15.29 25.18
N GLU A 19 -17.30 -14.60 26.31
CA GLU A 19 -17.33 -13.12 26.34
C GLU A 19 -16.14 -12.49 25.64
N LEU A 20 -14.94 -13.06 25.78
CA LEU A 20 -13.75 -12.58 25.07
C LEU A 20 -13.84 -12.80 23.57
N LEU A 21 -14.24 -14.00 23.13
CA LEU A 21 -14.45 -14.26 21.70
C LEU A 21 -15.52 -13.33 21.12
N ASN A 22 -16.63 -13.13 21.83
CA ASN A 22 -17.66 -12.19 21.38
C ASN A 22 -17.16 -10.74 21.37
N SER A 23 -16.45 -10.29 22.41
CA SER A 23 -15.93 -8.92 22.48
C SER A 23 -14.87 -8.68 21.41
N TRP A 24 -14.02 -9.67 21.13
CA TRP A 24 -13.00 -9.59 20.08
C TRP A 24 -13.63 -9.65 18.68
N LEU A 25 -14.61 -10.52 18.45
CA LEU A 25 -15.35 -10.59 17.18
C LEU A 25 -16.23 -9.35 16.92
N LEU A 26 -16.74 -8.71 17.98
CA LEU A 26 -17.58 -7.51 17.89
C LEU A 26 -16.79 -6.20 17.86
N ALA A 27 -15.59 -6.16 18.46
CA ALA A 27 -14.72 -4.98 18.48
C ALA A 27 -13.65 -4.99 17.38
N ALA A 28 -13.29 -6.15 16.83
CA ALA A 28 -12.41 -6.21 15.68
C ALA A 28 -13.16 -5.69 14.45
N PRO A 29 -12.71 -4.60 13.81
CA PRO A 29 -13.28 -4.20 12.53
C PRO A 29 -13.17 -5.37 11.55
N PRO A 30 -14.12 -5.55 10.61
CA PRO A 30 -14.05 -6.63 9.62
C PRO A 30 -12.71 -6.52 8.88
N LEU A 31 -11.79 -7.42 9.24
CA LEU A 31 -10.39 -7.42 8.80
C LEU A 31 -10.38 -7.67 7.29
N HIS A 32 -10.37 -6.61 6.50
CA HIS A 32 -10.14 -6.73 5.06
C HIS A 32 -8.69 -7.14 4.76
N SER A 33 -7.79 -7.09 5.75
CA SER A 33 -6.48 -7.78 5.82
C SER A 33 -5.89 -7.61 7.24
N PRO A 34 -5.71 -8.67 8.06
CA PRO A 34 -5.09 -8.54 9.38
C PRO A 34 -3.65 -8.02 9.27
N ARG A 35 -3.32 -6.98 10.04
CA ARG A 35 -1.93 -6.53 10.16
C ARG A 35 -1.16 -7.54 11.00
N PRO A 36 0.17 -7.71 10.78
CA PRO A 36 1.00 -8.58 11.61
C PRO A 36 0.82 -8.34 13.12
N LEU A 37 0.72 -7.07 13.52
CA LEU A 37 0.46 -6.69 14.92
C LEU A 37 -0.87 -7.21 15.47
N ASP A 38 -1.93 -7.23 14.66
CA ASP A 38 -3.24 -7.74 15.10
C ASP A 38 -3.13 -9.24 15.46
N VAL A 39 -2.36 -9.98 14.66
CA VAL A 39 -2.07 -11.40 14.87
C VAL A 39 -1.20 -11.62 16.11
N GLY A 40 -0.17 -10.80 16.30
CA GLY A 40 0.69 -10.85 17.50
C GLY A 40 -0.07 -10.52 18.79
N MET A 41 -0.97 -9.53 18.76
CA MET A 41 -1.80 -9.21 19.93
C MET A 41 -2.79 -10.34 20.24
N ALA A 42 -3.40 -10.94 19.21
CA ALA A 42 -4.28 -12.09 19.37
C ALA A 42 -3.55 -13.29 19.99
N SER A 43 -2.31 -13.57 19.56
CA SER A 43 -1.54 -14.72 20.07
C SER A 43 -1.18 -14.56 21.54
N LEU A 44 -0.84 -13.35 22.01
CA LEU A 44 -0.61 -13.07 23.43
C LEU A 44 -1.86 -13.33 24.28
N VAL A 45 -3.02 -12.84 23.83
CA VAL A 45 -4.30 -13.04 24.54
C VAL A 45 -4.60 -14.53 24.63
N VAL A 46 -4.53 -15.26 23.52
CA VAL A 46 -4.80 -16.70 23.49
C VAL A 46 -3.82 -17.47 24.37
N ALA A 47 -2.53 -17.16 24.31
CA ALA A 47 -1.51 -17.82 25.12
C ALA A 47 -1.68 -17.57 26.61
N PHE A 48 -2.07 -16.35 27.02
CA PHE A 48 -2.38 -16.03 28.41
C PHE A 48 -3.50 -16.93 28.95
N PHE A 49 -4.60 -17.07 28.20
CA PHE A 49 -5.72 -17.92 28.65
C PHE A 49 -5.36 -19.40 28.71
N ILE A 50 -4.65 -19.92 27.70
CA ILE A 50 -4.16 -21.31 27.71
C ILE A 50 -3.23 -21.54 28.91
N ALA A 51 -2.32 -20.59 29.17
CA ALA A 51 -1.39 -20.64 30.28
C ALA A 51 -2.10 -20.62 31.65
N CYS A 52 -3.15 -19.81 31.81
CA CYS A 52 -3.99 -19.81 33.02
C CYS A 52 -4.74 -21.12 33.19
N GLU A 53 -5.31 -21.67 32.11
CA GLU A 53 -6.04 -22.93 32.16
C GLU A 53 -5.12 -24.10 32.52
N TRP A 54 -3.84 -24.06 32.13
CA TRP A 54 -2.85 -25.12 32.36
C TRP A 54 -1.85 -24.82 33.48
N PHE A 55 -2.15 -23.86 34.37
CA PHE A 55 -1.26 -23.42 35.47
C PHE A 55 -0.69 -24.57 36.33
N ALA A 56 -1.48 -25.62 36.57
CA ALA A 56 -1.07 -26.78 37.36
C ALA A 56 0.03 -27.65 36.70
N SER A 57 0.32 -27.45 35.41
CA SER A 57 1.37 -28.15 34.69
C SER A 57 2.67 -27.35 34.76
N PRO A 58 3.74 -27.86 35.41
CA PRO A 58 5.01 -27.16 35.52
C PRO A 58 5.56 -26.77 34.13
N GLY A 59 5.93 -25.51 33.97
CA GLY A 59 6.51 -24.99 32.72
C GLY A 59 5.53 -24.66 31.60
N ALA A 60 4.25 -25.05 31.69
CA ALA A 60 3.25 -24.73 30.65
C ALA A 60 3.06 -23.23 30.48
N PHE A 61 2.94 -22.48 31.59
CA PHE A 61 2.82 -21.03 31.57
C PHE A 61 3.99 -20.37 30.84
N SER A 62 5.23 -20.70 31.23
CA SER A 62 6.44 -20.15 30.61
C SER A 62 6.55 -20.51 29.13
N ALA A 63 6.18 -21.72 28.73
CA ALA A 63 6.25 -22.16 27.34
C ALA A 63 5.26 -21.41 26.43
N PHE A 64 4.00 -21.24 26.87
CA PHE A 64 2.99 -20.55 26.07
C PHE A 64 3.26 -19.04 25.98
N ILE A 65 3.69 -18.41 27.08
CA ILE A 65 4.08 -17.00 27.04
C ILE A 65 5.31 -16.80 26.15
N ALA A 66 6.35 -17.63 26.26
CA ALA A 66 7.52 -17.54 25.39
C ALA A 66 7.18 -17.72 23.91
N ALA A 67 6.29 -18.67 23.57
CA ALA A 67 5.83 -18.85 22.19
C ALA A 67 5.08 -17.61 21.67
N ALA A 68 4.21 -17.01 22.49
CA ALA A 68 3.48 -15.81 22.11
C ALA A 68 4.39 -14.58 22.00
N ASP A 69 5.41 -14.46 22.85
CA ASP A 69 6.44 -13.42 22.76
C ASP A 69 7.24 -13.56 21.45
N ILE A 70 7.60 -14.77 21.03
CA ILE A 70 8.25 -15.00 19.74
C ILE A 70 7.35 -14.55 18.59
N VAL A 71 6.05 -14.89 18.63
CA VAL A 71 5.08 -14.46 17.62
C VAL A 71 4.92 -12.94 17.63
N MET A 72 4.88 -12.30 18.80
CA MET A 72 4.81 -10.84 18.93
C MET A 72 6.07 -10.15 18.39
N LEU A 73 7.26 -10.67 18.72
CA LEU A 73 8.52 -10.16 18.17
C LEU A 73 8.57 -10.28 16.65
N ALA A 74 8.12 -11.42 16.10
CA ALA A 74 8.01 -11.59 14.66
C ALA A 74 7.02 -10.60 14.03
N ALA A 75 5.86 -10.39 14.66
CA ALA A 75 4.85 -9.41 14.22
C ALA A 75 5.37 -7.98 14.24
N LEU A 76 6.08 -7.58 15.31
CA LEU A 76 6.72 -6.27 15.44
C LEU A 76 7.79 -6.07 14.35
N MET A 77 8.60 -7.10 14.10
CA MET A 77 9.63 -7.06 13.08
C MET A 77 9.03 -6.96 11.66
N GLN A 78 7.96 -7.69 11.37
CA GLN A 78 7.23 -7.60 10.11
C GLN A 78 6.57 -6.23 9.91
N GLU A 79 5.95 -5.67 10.95
CA GLU A 79 5.33 -4.35 10.84
C GLU A 79 6.38 -3.25 10.68
N SER A 80 7.48 -3.33 11.44
CA SER A 80 8.63 -2.43 11.30
C SER A 80 9.18 -2.47 9.86
N HIS A 81 9.34 -3.67 9.30
CA HIS A 81 9.75 -3.84 7.92
C HIS A 81 8.72 -3.24 6.94
N ARG A 82 7.42 -3.48 7.15
CA ARG A 82 6.37 -2.93 6.29
C ARG A 82 6.41 -1.40 6.26
N LEU A 83 6.49 -0.76 7.42
CA LEU A 83 6.55 0.70 7.57
C LEU A 83 7.85 1.28 7.00
N ALA A 84 8.95 0.53 7.04
CA ALA A 84 10.23 0.97 6.49
C ALA A 84 10.31 0.88 4.96
N PHE A 85 9.63 -0.09 4.36
CA PHE A 85 9.81 -0.47 2.95
C PHE A 85 8.59 -0.27 2.07
N HIS A 86 7.41 0.03 2.61
CA HIS A 86 6.21 0.31 1.84
C HIS A 86 5.66 1.70 2.18
N ASP A 87 5.06 2.33 1.17
CA ASP A 87 4.36 3.59 1.34
C ASP A 87 2.92 3.37 1.83
N GLU A 88 2.53 4.03 2.92
CA GLU A 88 1.22 3.84 3.54
C GLU A 88 0.05 4.34 2.68
N LEU A 89 0.26 5.39 1.88
CA LEU A 89 -0.80 6.00 1.08
C LEU A 89 -1.15 5.14 -0.14
N THR A 90 -0.13 4.67 -0.85
CA THR A 90 -0.24 4.00 -2.15
C THR A 90 -0.14 2.49 -2.06
N GLY A 91 0.49 1.95 -1.01
CA GLY A 91 0.78 0.53 -0.85
C GLY A 91 1.95 0.03 -1.71
N LEU A 92 2.55 0.89 -2.54
CA LEU A 92 3.74 0.52 -3.31
C LEU A 92 4.96 0.39 -2.40
N PRO A 93 5.95 -0.42 -2.78
CA PRO A 93 7.28 -0.37 -2.18
C PRO A 93 7.84 1.06 -2.22
N GLY A 94 8.42 1.52 -1.12
CA GLY A 94 8.99 2.85 -0.99
C GLY A 94 10.42 2.95 -1.52
N ARG A 95 10.98 4.15 -1.46
CA ARG A 95 12.37 4.46 -1.86
C ARG A 95 13.42 3.49 -1.30
N ARG A 96 13.32 3.12 -0.02
CA ARG A 96 14.26 2.19 0.63
C ARG A 96 14.26 0.81 -0.03
N ALA A 97 13.11 0.31 -0.44
CA ALA A 97 12.98 -0.98 -1.11
C ALA A 97 13.64 -0.96 -2.50
N LEU A 98 13.55 0.17 -3.20
CA LEU A 98 14.24 0.38 -4.46
C LEU A 98 15.76 0.40 -4.24
N GLU A 99 16.23 1.22 -3.30
CA GLU A 99 17.66 1.38 -2.99
C GLU A 99 18.33 0.07 -2.55
N GLU A 100 17.61 -0.79 -1.80
CA GLU A 100 18.09 -2.13 -1.42
C GLU A 100 18.19 -3.08 -2.62
N ARG A 101 17.31 -2.92 -3.61
CA ARG A 101 17.31 -3.78 -4.80
C ARG A 101 18.36 -3.40 -5.84
N LEU A 102 18.75 -2.13 -5.90
CA LEU A 102 19.70 -1.60 -6.90
C LEU A 102 21.04 -2.38 -6.95
N PRO A 103 21.73 -2.71 -5.84
CA PRO A 103 23.00 -3.42 -5.87
C PRO A 103 22.93 -4.83 -6.48
N GLY A 104 21.78 -5.50 -6.39
CA GLY A 104 21.57 -6.87 -6.87
C GLY A 104 21.15 -6.98 -8.34
N LEU A 105 21.08 -5.87 -9.08
CA LEU A 105 20.63 -5.87 -10.46
C LEU A 105 21.66 -6.48 -11.41
N GLY A 106 21.16 -7.25 -12.38
CA GLY A 106 21.95 -7.75 -13.50
C GLY A 106 22.48 -6.63 -14.41
N PRO A 107 23.32 -6.99 -15.40
CA PRO A 107 23.93 -6.02 -16.31
C PRO A 107 22.90 -5.33 -17.21
N VAL A 108 21.81 -6.01 -17.55
CA VAL A 108 20.71 -5.48 -18.36
C VAL A 108 19.56 -5.11 -17.43
N CYS A 109 19.26 -3.82 -17.33
CA CYS A 109 18.05 -3.33 -16.69
C CYS A 109 17.73 -1.91 -17.14
N ALA A 110 16.44 -1.60 -17.26
CA ALA A 110 15.95 -0.25 -17.48
C ALA A 110 15.27 0.28 -16.22
N MET A 111 15.36 1.59 -16.03
CA MET A 111 14.76 2.30 -14.90
C MET A 111 14.03 3.54 -15.39
N ALA A 112 12.83 3.76 -14.88
CA ALA A 112 12.04 4.93 -15.17
C ALA A 112 11.76 5.75 -13.91
N MET A 113 11.87 7.06 -14.02
CA MET A 113 11.41 8.06 -13.05
C MET A 113 10.13 8.69 -13.57
N ILE A 114 9.10 8.75 -12.74
CA ILE A 114 7.76 9.22 -13.10
C ILE A 114 7.33 10.30 -12.13
N ASP A 115 6.72 11.37 -12.65
CA ASP A 115 6.20 12.47 -11.85
C ASP A 115 4.80 12.87 -12.34
N VAL A 116 3.91 13.15 -11.38
CA VAL A 116 2.55 13.59 -11.68
C VAL A 116 2.55 15.06 -12.10
N ASP A 117 2.14 15.32 -13.34
CA ASP A 117 2.22 16.64 -13.92
C ASP A 117 1.36 17.65 -13.16
N HIS A 118 1.96 18.79 -12.81
CA HIS A 118 1.28 19.89 -12.12
C HIS A 118 0.61 19.51 -10.78
N PHE A 119 1.08 18.46 -10.09
CA PHE A 119 0.46 17.98 -8.85
C PHE A 119 0.34 19.05 -7.76
N LYS A 120 1.36 19.88 -7.55
CA LYS A 120 1.27 21.02 -6.62
C LYS A 120 0.12 21.98 -6.94
N LYS A 121 -0.07 22.33 -8.22
CA LYS A 121 -1.17 23.21 -8.68
C LYS A 121 -2.53 22.50 -8.51
N PHE A 122 -2.56 21.19 -8.78
CA PHE A 122 -3.74 20.37 -8.57
C PHE A 122 -4.17 20.38 -7.10
N ASN A 123 -3.24 20.18 -6.15
CA ASN A 123 -3.51 20.19 -4.72
C ASN A 123 -4.02 21.54 -4.22
N VAL A 124 -3.44 22.65 -4.71
CA VAL A 124 -3.94 24.00 -4.40
C VAL A 124 -5.39 24.17 -4.87
N THR A 125 -5.76 23.59 -6.01
CA THR A 125 -7.09 23.76 -6.62
C THR A 125 -8.15 22.84 -6.00
N HIS A 126 -7.77 21.59 -5.66
CA HIS A 126 -8.72 20.53 -5.30
C HIS A 126 -8.54 19.99 -3.87
N GLY A 127 -7.54 20.46 -3.13
CA GLY A 127 -7.22 20.03 -1.78
C GLY A 127 -6.38 18.75 -1.72
N HIS A 128 -5.66 18.59 -0.60
CA HIS A 128 -4.75 17.46 -0.38
C HIS A 128 -5.47 16.10 -0.37
N ALA A 129 -6.68 16.01 0.19
CA ALA A 129 -7.45 14.76 0.20
C ALA A 129 -7.77 14.27 -1.23
N THR A 130 -8.02 15.18 -2.17
CA THR A 130 -8.21 14.83 -3.59
C THR A 130 -6.88 14.45 -4.25
N GLY A 131 -5.80 15.15 -3.91
CA GLY A 131 -4.43 14.80 -4.34
C GLY A 131 -4.03 13.38 -3.93
N ASP A 132 -4.34 12.99 -2.70
CA ASP A 132 -4.10 11.64 -2.19
C ASP A 132 -4.83 10.57 -3.00
N GLN A 133 -6.05 10.85 -3.46
CA GLN A 133 -6.78 9.94 -4.33
C GLN A 133 -6.14 9.82 -5.72
N VAL A 134 -5.59 10.93 -6.25
CA VAL A 134 -4.81 10.90 -7.50
C VAL A 134 -3.56 10.04 -7.34
N LEU A 135 -2.83 10.18 -6.23
CA LEU A 135 -1.62 9.37 -5.99
C LEU A 135 -1.95 7.88 -5.87
N ARG A 136 -3.04 7.52 -5.17
CA ARG A 136 -3.53 6.13 -5.08
C ARG A 136 -3.89 5.56 -6.45
N LEU A 137 -4.50 6.36 -7.31
CA LEU A 137 -4.89 5.98 -8.66
C LEU A 137 -3.66 5.76 -9.56
N VAL A 138 -2.73 6.71 -9.56
CA VAL A 138 -1.48 6.61 -10.32
C VAL A 138 -0.70 5.38 -9.86
N ALA A 139 -0.59 5.16 -8.55
CA ALA A 139 0.02 3.97 -7.99
C ALA A 139 -0.66 2.66 -8.39
N ALA A 140 -2.00 2.61 -8.37
CA ALA A 140 -2.74 1.44 -8.81
C ALA A 140 -2.52 1.12 -10.29
N ARG A 141 -2.32 2.14 -11.13
CA ARG A 141 -1.98 1.96 -12.56
C ARG A 141 -0.53 1.49 -12.73
N LEU A 142 0.40 2.10 -12.00
CA LEU A 142 1.81 1.70 -11.96
C LEU A 142 1.99 0.25 -11.49
N ALA A 143 1.18 -0.22 -10.54
CA ALA A 143 1.21 -1.60 -10.07
C ALA A 143 0.84 -2.63 -11.15
N LEU A 144 0.18 -2.20 -12.23
CA LEU A 144 -0.21 -3.03 -13.36
C LEU A 144 0.75 -2.91 -14.55
N VAL A 145 1.92 -2.28 -14.35
CA VAL A 145 2.90 -2.10 -15.43
C VAL A 145 3.31 -3.45 -16.03
N GLY A 146 3.31 -3.52 -17.37
CA GLY A 146 3.69 -4.70 -18.13
C GLY A 146 5.21 -4.97 -18.12
N GLY A 147 5.63 -5.95 -18.90
CA GLY A 147 7.07 -6.19 -19.16
C GLY A 147 7.90 -6.71 -17.99
N GLY A 148 7.28 -7.00 -16.84
CA GLY A 148 7.98 -7.38 -15.60
C GLY A 148 8.49 -6.17 -14.80
N GLY A 149 7.95 -4.97 -15.07
CA GLY A 149 8.25 -3.77 -14.31
C GLY A 149 7.76 -3.86 -12.87
N ILE A 150 8.52 -3.25 -11.96
CA ILE A 150 8.17 -3.17 -10.54
C ILE A 150 8.10 -1.70 -10.16
N ALA A 151 6.93 -1.25 -9.73
CA ALA A 151 6.69 0.13 -9.34
C ALA A 151 7.08 0.39 -7.89
N TYR A 152 7.59 1.59 -7.64
CA TYR A 152 7.98 2.11 -6.34
C TYR A 152 7.45 3.53 -6.17
N ARG A 153 7.11 3.92 -4.94
CA ARG A 153 6.93 5.33 -4.59
C ARG A 153 8.27 5.89 -4.11
N TYR A 154 8.85 6.79 -4.89
CA TYR A 154 10.18 7.34 -4.63
C TYR A 154 10.13 8.59 -3.75
N GLY A 155 9.10 9.43 -3.95
CA GLY A 155 8.91 10.69 -3.26
C GLY A 155 7.44 11.04 -3.05
N GLY A 156 7.17 12.32 -2.77
CA GLY A 156 5.80 12.80 -2.51
C GLY A 156 4.86 12.59 -3.70
N GLU A 157 5.26 13.08 -4.88
CA GLU A 157 4.54 12.95 -6.16
C GLU A 157 5.32 12.15 -7.21
N GLU A 158 6.45 11.57 -6.78
CA GLU A 158 7.42 10.90 -7.63
C GLU A 158 7.37 9.38 -7.44
N PHE A 159 7.38 8.67 -8.56
CA PHE A 159 7.38 7.22 -8.64
C PHE A 159 8.58 6.74 -9.44
N ALA A 160 8.93 5.48 -9.29
CA ALA A 160 9.93 4.83 -10.11
C ALA A 160 9.41 3.48 -10.59
N VAL A 161 9.84 3.04 -11.77
CA VAL A 161 9.62 1.66 -12.24
C VAL A 161 10.96 1.05 -12.62
N LEU A 162 11.24 -0.12 -12.09
CA LEU A 162 12.44 -0.90 -12.39
C LEU A 162 12.06 -2.09 -13.28
N PHE A 163 12.78 -2.29 -14.37
CA PHE A 163 12.63 -3.44 -15.27
C PHE A 163 13.91 -4.29 -15.26
N PRO A 164 14.00 -5.30 -14.38
CA PRO A 164 15.15 -6.19 -14.33
C PRO A 164 15.23 -7.05 -15.61
N GLY A 165 16.40 -7.13 -16.24
CA GLY A 165 16.61 -7.97 -17.42
C GLY A 165 15.95 -7.45 -18.70
N ARG A 166 15.58 -6.17 -18.75
CA ARG A 166 14.96 -5.52 -19.91
C ARG A 166 15.82 -4.38 -20.45
N SER A 167 15.81 -4.23 -21.77
CA SER A 167 16.45 -3.10 -22.44
C SER A 167 15.59 -1.84 -22.38
N LEU A 168 16.18 -0.71 -22.77
CA LEU A 168 15.47 0.56 -22.90
C LEU A 168 14.22 0.45 -23.81
N ASP A 169 14.39 -0.17 -24.98
CA ASP A 169 13.33 -0.26 -25.99
C ASP A 169 12.15 -1.11 -25.53
N GLU A 170 12.41 -2.20 -24.80
CA GLU A 170 11.34 -3.04 -24.22
C GLU A 170 10.57 -2.30 -23.12
N ALA A 171 11.29 -1.53 -22.29
CA ALA A 171 10.67 -0.73 -21.24
C ALA A 171 9.84 0.42 -21.81
N LEU A 172 10.30 1.08 -22.88
CA LEU A 172 9.60 2.18 -23.54
C LEU A 172 8.18 1.81 -23.94
N LEU A 173 7.98 0.62 -24.52
CA LEU A 173 6.64 0.14 -24.90
C LEU A 173 5.70 0.05 -23.69
N SER A 174 6.15 -0.59 -22.60
CA SER A 174 5.35 -0.74 -21.38
C SER A 174 5.08 0.60 -20.69
N LEU A 175 6.02 1.55 -20.77
CA LEU A 175 5.89 2.88 -20.18
C LEU A 175 4.94 3.78 -20.96
N GLU A 176 4.91 3.68 -22.30
CA GLU A 176 3.98 4.45 -23.12
C GLU A 176 2.54 3.97 -22.93
N GLU A 177 2.32 2.65 -22.89
CA GLU A 177 1.02 2.06 -22.55
C GLU A 177 0.53 2.52 -21.17
N LEU A 178 1.42 2.54 -20.18
CA LEU A 178 1.13 3.03 -18.84
C LEU A 178 0.78 4.53 -18.85
N ARG A 179 1.53 5.36 -19.58
CA ARG A 179 1.29 6.80 -19.70
C ARG A 179 -0.09 7.07 -20.29
N GLU A 180 -0.42 6.42 -21.40
CA GLU A 180 -1.74 6.52 -22.04
C GLU A 180 -2.86 6.03 -21.13
N ALA A 181 -2.65 4.94 -20.38
CA ALA A 181 -3.63 4.41 -19.45
C ALA A 181 -3.93 5.38 -18.30
N ILE A 182 -2.93 6.15 -17.83
CA ILE A 182 -3.11 7.18 -16.80
C ILE A 182 -3.83 8.40 -17.39
N GLU A 183 -3.40 8.90 -18.55
CA GLU A 183 -4.01 10.06 -19.22
C GLU A 183 -5.50 9.84 -19.53
N ASN A 184 -5.83 8.65 -20.05
CA ASN A 184 -7.19 8.31 -20.45
C ASN A 184 -8.10 7.97 -19.26
N TYR A 185 -7.55 7.86 -18.05
CA TYR A 185 -8.35 7.55 -16.88
C TYR A 185 -9.13 8.77 -16.38
N ARG A 186 -10.46 8.70 -16.49
CA ARG A 186 -11.34 9.72 -15.93
C ARG A 186 -11.73 9.37 -14.51
N MET A 187 -11.19 10.12 -13.57
CA MET A 187 -11.48 9.94 -12.16
C MET A 187 -12.76 10.69 -11.77
N ARG A 188 -13.71 9.97 -11.15
CA ARG A 188 -14.84 10.59 -10.44
C ARG A 188 -14.40 10.90 -9.01
N ILE A 189 -14.27 12.18 -8.70
CA ILE A 189 -13.99 12.59 -7.31
C ILE A 189 -15.30 12.60 -6.56
N ARG A 190 -15.40 11.68 -5.62
CA ARG A 190 -16.53 11.60 -4.69
C ARG A 190 -16.47 12.82 -3.79
N SER A 191 -17.41 13.75 -3.94
CA SER A 191 -17.50 14.89 -3.03
C SER A 191 -17.74 14.38 -1.61
N GLU A 192 -16.96 14.91 -0.66
CA GLU A 192 -16.98 14.54 0.75
C GLU A 192 -18.31 14.90 1.43
N ASN A 193 -19.14 15.69 0.76
CA ASN A 193 -20.36 16.30 1.29
C ASN A 193 -21.63 15.44 1.14
N ARG A 194 -21.52 14.11 0.93
CA ARG A 194 -22.68 13.22 0.99
C ARG A 194 -22.86 12.73 2.44
N PRO A 195 -23.93 13.10 3.15
CA PRO A 195 -24.15 12.64 4.53
C PRO A 195 -24.14 11.11 4.58
N ARG A 196 -23.46 10.56 5.59
CA ARG A 196 -23.35 9.11 5.86
C ARG A 196 -24.68 8.45 6.24
N ASP A 197 -25.74 9.24 6.40
CA ASP A 197 -27.02 8.78 6.91
C ASP A 197 -27.91 8.26 5.78
N SER A 198 -28.12 6.94 5.76
CA SER A 198 -28.90 6.20 4.76
C SER A 198 -30.39 6.55 4.76
N GLY A 199 -30.90 7.16 5.84
CA GLY A 199 -32.29 7.64 5.93
C GLY A 199 -32.55 8.96 5.20
N ALA A 200 -31.64 9.93 5.31
CA ALA A 200 -31.80 11.28 4.76
C ALA A 200 -31.58 11.37 3.23
N GLY A 201 -30.93 10.36 2.64
CA GLY A 201 -30.67 10.28 1.20
C GLY A 201 -31.90 9.95 0.33
N SER A 202 -32.99 9.46 0.93
CA SER A 202 -34.25 9.20 0.22
C SER A 202 -35.11 10.47 0.09
N GLN A 203 -35.14 11.32 1.13
CA GLN A 203 -36.00 12.51 1.18
C GLN A 203 -35.45 13.71 0.40
N ARG A 204 -34.11 13.81 0.21
CA ARG A 204 -33.51 14.86 -0.64
C ARG A 204 -33.61 14.59 -2.14
N ARG A 205 -34.02 13.40 -2.58
CA ARG A 205 -34.15 13.05 -4.00
C ARG A 205 -35.27 13.83 -4.72
N ASN A 206 -36.26 14.33 -3.96
CA ASN A 206 -37.43 15.05 -4.49
C ASN A 206 -37.39 16.57 -4.33
N ARG A 207 -36.37 17.14 -3.68
CA ARG A 207 -36.21 18.59 -3.55
C ARG A 207 -34.94 19.04 -4.24
N ILE A 208 -35.12 19.44 -5.49
CA ILE A 208 -34.30 20.44 -6.19
C ILE A 208 -32.82 20.03 -6.32
N GLY A 209 -32.50 19.41 -7.45
CA GLY A 209 -31.42 19.89 -8.33
C GLY A 209 -30.02 20.14 -7.76
N ASP A 210 -29.60 19.49 -6.67
CA ASP A 210 -28.19 19.56 -6.27
C ASP A 210 -27.37 18.53 -7.07
N ALA A 211 -27.25 18.84 -8.37
CA ALA A 211 -26.18 18.37 -9.21
C ALA A 211 -24.88 18.95 -8.65
N THR A 212 -24.38 18.37 -7.54
CA THR A 212 -22.96 18.41 -7.26
C THR A 212 -22.30 17.66 -8.41
N SER A 213 -21.94 18.42 -9.44
CA SER A 213 -21.30 17.96 -10.66
C SER A 213 -20.22 16.96 -10.28
N ASP A 214 -20.40 15.69 -10.66
CA ASP A 214 -19.32 14.71 -10.69
C ASP A 214 -18.28 15.25 -11.68
N LYS A 215 -17.35 16.09 -11.19
CA LYS A 215 -16.25 16.60 -11.99
C LYS A 215 -15.34 15.42 -12.30
N LEU A 216 -15.38 14.99 -13.56
CA LEU A 216 -14.38 14.08 -14.11
C LEU A 216 -13.08 14.86 -14.23
N LEU A 217 -12.08 14.47 -13.44
CA LEU A 217 -10.72 15.00 -13.58
C LEU A 217 -9.84 13.95 -14.25
N SER A 218 -8.94 14.42 -15.10
CA SER A 218 -7.84 13.64 -15.66
C SER A 218 -6.51 14.22 -15.17
N VAL A 219 -5.51 13.36 -15.09
CA VAL A 219 -4.14 13.72 -14.73
C VAL A 219 -3.19 13.10 -15.74
N THR A 220 -2.04 13.71 -15.93
CA THR A 220 -0.99 13.19 -16.81
C THR A 220 0.29 12.97 -16.02
N VAL A 221 1.20 12.17 -16.57
CA VAL A 221 2.50 11.91 -15.98
C VAL A 221 3.60 12.16 -17.00
N SER A 222 4.72 12.68 -16.54
CA SER A 222 5.97 12.72 -17.29
C SER A 222 6.84 11.56 -16.85
N ILE A 223 7.50 10.91 -17.80
CA ILE A 223 8.33 9.73 -17.56
C ILE A 223 9.71 9.96 -18.18
N GLY A 224 10.77 9.75 -17.40
CA GLY A 224 12.14 9.65 -17.87
C GLY A 224 12.64 8.22 -17.71
N VAL A 225 13.22 7.63 -18.74
CA VAL A 225 13.73 6.26 -18.70
C VAL A 225 15.19 6.19 -19.13
N ALA A 226 15.97 5.37 -18.46
CA ALA A 226 17.35 5.09 -18.83
C ALA A 226 17.65 3.59 -18.69
N GLU A 227 18.55 3.10 -19.53
CA GLU A 227 19.11 1.75 -19.40
C GLU A 227 20.45 1.80 -18.67
N ARG A 228 20.73 0.76 -17.89
CA ARG A 228 22.00 0.62 -17.21
C ARG A 228 23.10 0.34 -18.22
N GLU A 229 24.11 1.19 -18.21
CA GLU A 229 25.34 0.96 -18.96
C GLU A 229 26.24 -0.05 -18.23
N ALA A 230 26.85 -0.96 -18.99
CA ALA A 230 27.75 -1.97 -18.47
C ALA A 230 28.95 -1.32 -17.76
N GLY A 231 29.25 -1.75 -16.53
CA GLY A 231 30.38 -1.23 -15.73
C GLY A 231 30.05 -0.03 -14.85
N PHE A 232 28.85 0.56 -14.95
CA PHE A 232 28.43 1.63 -14.06
C PHE A 232 27.68 1.12 -12.83
N ASN A 233 27.83 1.86 -11.72
CA ASN A 233 27.08 1.63 -10.50
C ASN A 233 25.57 1.85 -10.79
N PRO A 234 24.67 0.95 -10.38
CA PRO A 234 23.21 1.09 -10.52
C PRO A 234 22.65 2.46 -10.12
N VAL A 235 23.29 3.19 -9.21
CA VAL A 235 22.89 4.56 -8.84
C VAL A 235 22.94 5.53 -10.04
N HIS A 236 23.81 5.30 -11.03
CA HIS A 236 23.87 6.13 -12.23
C HIS A 236 22.64 5.98 -13.13
N VAL A 237 22.03 4.79 -13.21
CA VAL A 237 20.82 4.60 -14.04
C VAL A 237 19.64 5.39 -13.48
N LEU A 238 19.54 5.49 -12.14
CA LEU A 238 18.54 6.31 -11.47
C LEU A 238 18.71 7.80 -11.82
N ARG A 239 19.95 8.29 -11.78
CA ARG A 239 20.27 9.68 -12.15
C ARG A 239 19.99 9.96 -13.63
N ALA A 240 20.35 9.05 -14.53
CA ALA A 240 20.08 9.20 -15.96
C ALA A 240 18.56 9.24 -16.25
N ALA A 241 17.78 8.42 -15.55
CA ALA A 241 16.32 8.43 -15.65
C ALA A 241 15.71 9.74 -15.12
N ASP A 242 16.25 10.30 -14.04
CA ASP A 242 15.85 11.62 -13.51
C ASP A 242 16.15 12.77 -14.50
N GLU A 243 17.34 12.75 -15.11
CA GLU A 243 17.70 13.71 -16.16
C GLU A 243 16.78 13.59 -17.39
N ALA A 244 16.38 12.37 -17.75
CA ALA A 244 15.38 12.13 -18.79
C ALA A 244 14.00 12.65 -18.39
N LEU A 245 13.60 12.51 -17.12
CA LEU A 245 12.33 13.03 -16.62
C LEU A 245 12.30 14.55 -16.68
N TYR A 246 13.42 15.19 -16.36
CA TYR A 246 13.58 16.63 -16.52
C TYR A 246 13.40 17.08 -17.98
N ARG A 247 13.98 16.34 -18.94
CA ARG A 247 13.75 16.57 -20.39
C ARG A 247 12.28 16.44 -20.77
N ALA A 248 11.59 15.40 -20.27
CA ALA A 248 10.15 15.22 -20.51
C ALA A 248 9.33 16.43 -20.00
N LYS A 249 9.64 16.92 -18.79
CA LYS A 249 8.98 18.10 -18.20
C LYS A 249 9.23 19.38 -19.00
N GLN A 250 10.46 19.58 -19.50
CA GLN A 250 10.80 20.73 -20.34
C GLN A 250 10.15 20.68 -21.73
N ALA A 251 10.03 19.48 -22.31
CA ALA A 251 9.49 19.28 -23.65
C ALA A 251 7.95 19.28 -23.71
N GLY A 252 7.27 19.75 -22.66
CA GLY A 252 5.81 19.93 -22.64
C GLY A 252 5.04 18.93 -21.79
N ARG A 253 5.73 18.06 -21.02
CA ARG A 253 5.13 17.04 -20.14
C ARG A 253 4.34 15.97 -20.90
N ASN A 254 3.60 15.11 -20.18
CA ASN A 254 2.77 14.03 -20.70
C ASN A 254 3.47 13.21 -21.80
N ARG A 255 4.67 12.72 -21.50
CA ARG A 255 5.50 11.96 -22.46
C ARG A 255 6.53 11.11 -21.74
N VAL A 256 7.03 10.13 -22.48
CA VAL A 256 8.23 9.38 -22.12
C VAL A 256 9.45 10.00 -22.83
N SER A 257 10.52 10.27 -22.08
CA SER A 257 11.82 10.68 -22.61
C SER A 257 12.88 9.67 -22.21
N ARG A 258 13.83 9.45 -23.10
CA ARG A 258 15.11 8.82 -22.80
C ARG A 258 16.18 9.85 -22.51
#